data_AF-A0A1E5VMD0-F1
#
_entry.id   AF-A0A1E5VMD0-F1
#
_cell.length_a   1.000
_cell.length_b   1.000
_cell.length_c   1.000
_cell.angle_alpha   90.00
_cell.angle_beta   90.00
_cell.angle_gamma   90.00
#
_symmetry.space_group_name_H-M   'P 1'
#
loop_
_entity.id
_entity.type
_entity.pdbx_description
1 polymer ?
#
loop_
_entity_poly.entity_id
_entity_poly.type
_entity_poly.pdbx_seq_one_letter_code
_entity_poly.pdbx_strand_id
1 'polypeptide(L)'
;MSGLAAAHELRREGLAVTVMEQRGDVGGQWLYDPRTDGDDPLDTIRLNTRVMRVSMAPREARSGGGGRSDVKWQVRTIQVDPDGSEEVAVVDEVFNAVVVANGHHSQPRLPKHQGYQNIKDPFRDEVVVVLCCGESGLDIAIELRGVAKEVHLTAKSVEEATTPAPMVSNMLANHADIRLLPPVHRLCEDGTVLCTDSSRVVADTVIYGTGYTYSFPFLNTGGCWPSSPHSAHSAHTRV
;
A
#
# COMPACT_ATOMS: atom_id res chain seq x y z
N MET A 1 -0.73 12.61 -0.41
CA MET A 1 -0.24 13.56 0.62
C MET A 1 1.26 13.83 0.58
N SER A 2 2.15 12.83 0.71
CA SER A 2 3.60 13.06 0.78
C SER A 2 4.18 13.85 -0.41
N GLY A 3 3.66 13.63 -1.63
CA GLY A 3 4.08 14.39 -2.81
C GLY A 3 3.75 15.89 -2.74
N LEU A 4 2.56 16.24 -2.24
CA LEU A 4 2.14 17.64 -2.06
C LEU A 4 3.00 18.35 -1.02
N ALA A 5 3.25 17.70 0.13
CA ALA A 5 4.11 18.24 1.17
C ALA A 5 5.54 18.48 0.68
N ALA A 6 6.12 17.51 -0.04
CA ALA A 6 7.45 17.68 -0.64
C ALA A 6 7.49 18.83 -1.65
N ALA A 7 6.48 18.94 -2.51
CA ALA A 7 6.41 20.01 -3.50
C ALA A 7 6.32 21.39 -2.85
N HIS A 8 5.46 21.54 -1.83
CA HIS A 8 5.32 22.78 -1.08
C HIS A 8 6.65 23.23 -0.46
N GLU A 9 7.34 22.34 0.25
CA GLU A 9 8.61 22.65 0.91
C GLU A 9 9.71 22.98 -0.11
N LEU A 10 9.83 22.23 -1.21
CA LEU A 10 10.83 22.50 -2.25
C LEU A 10 10.58 23.85 -2.96
N ARG A 11 9.31 24.21 -3.20
CA ARG A 11 8.95 25.53 -3.75
C ARG A 11 9.30 26.65 -2.77
N ARG A 12 9.09 26.45 -1.46
CA ARG A 12 9.46 27.43 -0.42
C ARG A 12 10.97 27.71 -0.41
N GLU A 13 11.79 26.73 -0.76
CA GLU A 13 13.24 26.86 -0.94
C GLU A 13 13.65 27.46 -2.31
N GLY A 14 12.68 27.88 -3.14
CA GLY A 14 12.93 28.53 -4.44
C GLY A 14 13.30 27.56 -5.57
N LEU A 15 13.07 26.26 -5.40
CA LEU A 15 13.33 25.26 -6.44
C LEU A 15 12.20 25.20 -7.45
N ALA A 16 12.55 24.97 -8.72
CA ALA A 16 11.58 24.64 -9.76
C ALA A 16 11.09 23.20 -9.56
N VAL A 17 9.80 23.02 -9.33
CA VAL A 17 9.18 21.74 -9.02
C VAL A 17 8.20 21.33 -10.10
N THR A 18 8.19 20.05 -10.45
CA THR A 18 7.16 19.41 -11.26
C THR A 18 6.70 18.16 -10.52
N VAL A 19 5.40 18.03 -10.31
CA VAL A 19 4.77 16.85 -9.69
C VAL A 19 4.09 16.05 -10.79
N MET A 20 4.31 14.74 -10.80
CA MET A 20 3.68 13.81 -11.74
C MET A 20 2.71 12.92 -10.95
N GLU A 21 1.42 13.04 -11.23
CA GLU A 21 0.36 12.27 -10.58
C GLU A 21 -0.36 11.42 -11.63
N GLN A 22 -0.43 10.11 -11.40
CA GLN A 22 -1.00 9.16 -12.35
C GLN A 22 -2.52 9.28 -12.47
N ARG A 23 -3.19 9.84 -11.45
CA ARG A 23 -4.65 10.03 -11.42
C ARG A 23 -5.05 11.42 -11.89
N GLY A 24 -6.35 11.58 -12.15
CA GLY A 24 -6.98 12.86 -12.48
C GLY A 24 -7.23 13.77 -11.26
N ASP A 25 -6.80 13.35 -10.06
CA ASP A 25 -6.96 14.03 -8.79
C ASP A 25 -5.71 13.86 -7.91
N VAL A 26 -5.65 14.62 -6.82
CA VAL A 26 -4.55 14.58 -5.83
C VAL A 26 -5.06 14.05 -4.49
N GLY A 27 -4.13 13.77 -3.57
CA GLY A 27 -4.43 13.29 -2.21
C GLY A 27 -3.98 11.84 -1.98
N GLY A 28 -4.04 11.02 -3.04
CA GLY A 28 -3.57 9.63 -3.04
C GLY A 28 -4.60 8.69 -2.45
N GLN A 29 -4.32 8.14 -1.26
CA GLN A 29 -5.27 7.26 -0.54
C GLN A 29 -6.48 8.03 0.02
N TRP A 30 -6.32 9.34 0.20
CA TRP A 30 -7.36 10.23 0.71
C TRP A 30 -7.87 11.13 -0.41
N LEU A 31 -9.19 11.37 -0.41
CA LEU A 31 -9.78 12.43 -1.22
C LEU A 31 -9.30 13.78 -0.66
N TYR A 32 -8.50 14.51 -1.43
CA TYR A 32 -8.04 15.84 -1.07
C TYR A 32 -9.02 16.90 -1.60
N ASP A 33 -9.44 17.82 -0.73
CA ASP A 33 -10.26 18.97 -1.10
C ASP A 33 -9.36 20.21 -1.30
N PRO A 34 -9.15 20.67 -2.55
CA PRO A 34 -8.24 21.79 -2.82
C PRO A 34 -8.75 23.14 -2.32
N ARG A 35 -10.03 23.24 -1.89
CA ARG A 35 -10.61 24.51 -1.42
C ARG A 35 -10.10 24.94 -0.05
N THR A 36 -9.40 24.07 0.67
CA THR A 36 -8.98 24.35 2.06
C THR A 36 -7.59 24.99 2.16
N ASP A 37 -6.78 24.96 1.10
CA ASP A 37 -5.42 25.48 1.10
C ASP A 37 -5.29 26.70 0.17
N GLY A 38 -4.84 27.85 0.70
CA GLY A 38 -4.80 29.14 0.00
C GLY A 38 -3.59 29.37 -0.92
N ASP A 39 -2.54 28.54 -0.80
CA ASP A 39 -1.38 28.50 -1.69
C ASP A 39 -1.44 27.20 -2.50
N ASP A 40 -2.06 27.28 -3.67
CA ASP A 40 -2.37 26.12 -4.49
C ASP A 40 -1.10 25.53 -5.14
N PRO A 41 -0.68 24.30 -4.79
CA PRO A 41 0.42 23.63 -5.48
C PRO A 41 0.04 23.11 -6.87
N LEU A 42 -1.24 23.18 -7.28
CA LEU A 42 -1.78 22.56 -8.50
C LEU A 42 -1.13 23.08 -9.79
N ASP A 43 -0.58 24.29 -9.81
CA ASP A 43 0.14 24.83 -10.98
C ASP A 43 1.38 24.01 -11.38
N THR A 44 1.96 23.28 -10.43
CA THR A 44 3.12 22.40 -10.66
C THR A 44 2.76 20.95 -10.93
N ILE A 45 1.47 20.59 -10.86
CA ILE A 45 1.00 19.20 -10.90
C ILE A 45 0.52 18.84 -12.30
N ARG A 46 1.16 17.81 -12.85
CA ARG A 46 0.71 17.13 -14.06
C ARG A 46 -0.12 15.93 -13.65
N LEU A 47 -1.43 16.12 -13.68
CA LEU A 47 -2.42 15.06 -13.48
C LEU A 47 -2.42 14.12 -14.68
N ASN A 48 -2.92 12.90 -14.46
CA ASN A 48 -3.02 11.88 -15.50
C ASN A 48 -1.66 11.57 -16.15
N THR A 49 -0.57 11.72 -15.41
CA THR A 49 0.80 11.51 -15.89
C THR A 49 1.45 10.40 -15.07
N ARG A 50 1.60 9.22 -15.67
CA ARG A 50 2.20 8.07 -14.99
C ARG A 50 3.69 7.98 -15.27
N VAL A 51 4.48 7.84 -14.21
CA VAL A 51 5.92 7.61 -14.30
C VAL A 51 6.19 6.14 -14.64
N MET A 52 6.79 5.91 -15.80
CA MET A 52 7.14 4.58 -16.32
C MET A 52 8.54 4.16 -15.88
N ARG A 53 9.48 5.11 -15.84
CA ARG A 53 10.87 4.82 -15.50
C ARG A 53 11.55 6.04 -14.90
N VAL A 54 12.37 5.83 -13.88
CA VAL A 54 13.33 6.78 -13.33
C VAL A 54 14.69 6.09 -13.32
N SER A 55 15.68 6.67 -14.01
CA SER A 55 17.05 6.17 -14.01
C SER A 55 18.05 7.30 -14.09
N MET A 56 19.30 7.05 -13.68
CA MET A 56 20.38 8.02 -13.91
C MET A 56 20.47 8.34 -15.40
N ALA A 57 20.51 9.63 -15.73
CA ALA A 57 20.70 10.06 -17.11
C ALA A 57 22.09 9.61 -17.60
N PRO A 58 22.23 9.24 -18.88
CA PRO A 58 23.53 8.91 -19.45
C PRO A 58 24.54 10.04 -19.19
N ARG A 59 25.74 9.70 -18.75
CA ARG A 59 26.83 10.68 -18.68
C ARG A 59 27.13 11.14 -20.09
N GLU A 60 26.97 12.43 -20.36
CA GLU A 60 27.55 13.03 -21.56
C GLU A 60 29.06 12.79 -21.53
N ALA A 61 29.61 12.26 -22.62
CA ALA A 61 31.05 12.06 -22.77
C ALA A 61 31.73 13.42 -22.77
N ARG A 62 32.23 13.89 -21.62
CA ARG A 62 33.03 15.11 -21.57
C ARG A 62 34.51 14.81 -21.69
N SER A 63 35.11 15.41 -22.71
CA SER A 63 36.53 15.74 -22.78
C SER A 63 36.95 16.47 -21.49
N GLY A 64 37.88 15.88 -20.74
CA GLY A 64 38.80 16.51 -19.78
C GLY A 64 38.20 17.41 -18.69
N GLY A 65 38.14 16.89 -17.44
CA GLY A 65 38.03 17.71 -16.24
C GLY A 65 37.44 16.97 -15.04
N GLY A 66 38.27 16.62 -14.06
CA GLY A 66 37.93 15.84 -12.87
C GLY A 66 37.11 16.58 -11.80
N GLY A 67 35.88 16.99 -12.12
CA GLY A 67 34.89 17.46 -11.16
C GLY A 67 33.90 16.35 -10.76
N ARG A 68 33.42 16.36 -9.52
CA ARG A 68 32.32 15.49 -9.04
C ARG A 68 31.14 15.67 -9.98
N SER A 69 30.75 14.63 -10.73
CA SER A 69 29.68 14.73 -11.72
C SER A 69 28.35 15.08 -11.04
N ASP A 70 27.71 16.17 -11.44
CA ASP A 70 26.31 16.45 -11.08
C ASP A 70 25.44 15.32 -11.63
N VAL A 71 24.95 14.47 -10.72
CA VAL A 71 24.06 13.37 -11.09
C VAL A 71 22.75 13.99 -11.57
N LYS A 72 22.31 13.58 -12.75
CA LYS A 72 20.99 13.92 -13.30
C LYS A 72 20.16 12.65 -13.47
N TRP A 73 18.85 12.82 -13.47
CA TRP A 73 17.87 11.75 -13.54
C TRP A 73 17.01 11.90 -14.78
N GLN A 74 16.95 10.85 -15.59
CA GLN A 74 15.99 10.74 -16.68
C GLN A 74 14.70 10.13 -16.15
N VAL A 75 13.58 10.81 -16.37
CA VAL A 75 12.24 10.38 -15.97
C VAL A 75 11.40 10.22 -17.22
N ARG A 76 10.90 9.00 -17.43
CA ARG A 76 10.00 8.64 -18.51
C ARG A 76 8.57 8.62 -18.02
N THR A 77 7.68 9.32 -18.70
CA THR A 77 6.25 9.41 -18.37
C THR A 77 5.37 9.05 -19.55
N ILE A 78 4.11 8.73 -19.27
CA ILE A 78 3.04 8.52 -20.24
C ILE A 78 1.77 9.20 -19.75
N GLN A 79 0.98 9.78 -20.66
CA GLN A 79 -0.32 10.34 -20.33
C GLN A 79 -1.37 9.24 -20.22
N VAL A 80 -2.24 9.33 -19.22
CA VAL A 80 -3.27 8.35 -18.89
C VAL A 80 -4.63 8.99 -19.13
N ASP A 81 -5.48 8.37 -19.92
CA ASP A 81 -6.84 8.83 -20.11
C ASP A 81 -7.71 8.58 -18.86
N PRO A 82 -8.84 9.30 -18.69
CA PRO A 82 -9.74 9.10 -17.56
C PRO A 82 -10.30 7.68 -17.41
N ASP A 83 -10.33 6.90 -18.49
CA ASP A 83 -10.75 5.49 -18.48
C ASP A 83 -9.61 4.52 -18.07
N GLY A 84 -8.42 5.07 -17.78
CA GLY A 84 -7.22 4.33 -17.42
C GLY A 84 -6.43 3.78 -18.62
N SER A 85 -6.88 4.05 -19.85
CA SER A 85 -6.08 3.74 -21.03
C SER A 85 -4.86 4.68 -21.12
N GLU A 86 -3.82 4.22 -21.79
CA GLU A 86 -2.56 4.97 -21.88
C GLU A 86 -2.41 5.52 -23.29
N GLU A 87 -2.27 6.84 -23.39
CA GLU A 87 -2.02 7.49 -24.67
C GLU A 87 -0.54 7.34 -25.04
N VAL A 88 -0.23 7.11 -26.32
CA VAL A 88 1.13 6.74 -26.80
C VAL A 88 2.15 7.89 -26.66
N ALA A 89 1.76 9.06 -26.16
CA ALA A 89 2.65 10.18 -25.92
C ALA A 89 3.59 9.91 -24.73
N VAL A 90 4.68 9.19 -24.99
CA VAL A 90 5.77 8.96 -24.04
C VAL A 90 6.71 10.15 -24.05
N VAL A 91 6.99 10.72 -22.88
CA VAL A 91 7.88 11.87 -22.70
C VAL A 91 9.06 11.48 -21.82
N ASP A 92 10.28 11.81 -22.25
CA ASP A 92 11.50 11.70 -21.46
C ASP A 92 11.98 13.10 -21.06
N GLU A 93 12.11 13.35 -19.76
CA GLU A 93 12.60 14.62 -19.18
C GLU A 93 13.79 14.38 -18.25
N VAL A 94 14.65 15.38 -18.07
CA VAL A 94 15.84 15.29 -17.22
C VAL A 94 15.73 16.25 -16.04
N PHE A 95 15.90 15.72 -14.84
CA PHE A 95 15.80 16.44 -13.57
C PHE A 95 17.12 16.38 -12.78
N ASN A 96 17.39 17.43 -12.00
CA ASN A 96 18.55 17.46 -11.09
C ASN A 96 18.36 16.56 -9.87
N ALA A 97 17.13 16.35 -9.44
CA ALA A 97 16.77 15.49 -8.31
C ALA A 97 15.38 14.88 -8.55
N VAL A 98 15.10 13.75 -7.90
CA VAL A 98 13.80 13.10 -7.92
C VAL A 98 13.40 12.76 -6.48
N VAL A 99 12.17 13.12 -6.10
CA VAL A 99 11.54 12.69 -4.85
C VAL A 99 10.48 11.65 -5.20
N VAL A 100 10.55 10.48 -4.57
CA VAL A 100 9.59 9.39 -4.80
C VAL A 100 8.56 9.38 -3.68
N ALA A 101 7.29 9.64 -4.03
CA ALA A 101 6.18 9.74 -3.11
C ALA A 101 4.96 8.89 -3.54
N ASN A 102 5.20 7.71 -4.13
CA ASN A 102 4.15 6.83 -4.70
C ASN A 102 3.38 6.00 -3.66
N GLY A 103 3.64 6.20 -2.36
CA GLY A 103 2.98 5.49 -1.28
C GLY A 103 3.37 4.01 -1.13
N HIS A 104 2.88 3.38 -0.07
CA HIS A 104 3.21 1.99 0.29
C HIS A 104 2.00 1.16 0.75
N HIS A 105 0.79 1.67 0.58
CA HIS A 105 -0.48 1.02 0.96
C HIS A 105 -1.36 0.72 -0.26
N SER A 106 -0.75 0.39 -1.39
CA SER A 106 -1.49 0.22 -2.66
C SER A 106 -1.37 -1.18 -3.27
N GLN A 107 -0.39 -1.98 -2.84
CA GLN A 107 -0.22 -3.37 -3.30
C GLN A 107 -0.50 -4.32 -2.13
N PRO A 108 -1.69 -4.94 -2.06
CA PRO A 108 -2.05 -5.79 -0.93
C PRO A 108 -1.15 -7.03 -0.90
N ARG A 109 -0.72 -7.41 0.30
CA ARG A 109 0.09 -8.61 0.53
C ARG A 109 -0.83 -9.81 0.65
N LEU A 110 -1.25 -10.37 -0.47
CA LEU A 110 -2.13 -11.54 -0.51
C LEU A 110 -1.33 -12.85 -0.52
N PRO A 111 -1.81 -13.94 0.12
CA PRO A 111 -1.27 -15.27 -0.10
C PRO A 111 -1.39 -15.68 -1.57
N LYS A 112 -0.37 -16.37 -2.09
CA LYS A 112 -0.17 -16.64 -3.53
C LYS A 112 -1.29 -17.40 -4.27
N HIS A 113 -2.36 -17.82 -3.59
CA HIS A 113 -3.41 -18.67 -4.15
C HIS A 113 -4.83 -18.08 -4.00
N GLN A 114 -4.98 -16.82 -3.58
CA GLN A 114 -6.31 -16.25 -3.36
C GLN A 114 -6.47 -14.89 -4.05
N GLY A 115 -7.47 -14.82 -4.93
CA GLY A 115 -7.87 -13.60 -5.63
C GLY A 115 -8.59 -12.64 -4.69
N TYR A 116 -8.42 -11.35 -4.96
CA TYR A 116 -9.15 -10.27 -4.31
C TYR A 116 -10.64 -10.38 -4.66
N GLN A 117 -11.53 -10.55 -3.68
CA GLN A 117 -12.96 -10.42 -3.90
C GLN A 117 -13.43 -9.07 -3.38
N ASN A 118 -14.04 -8.27 -4.26
CA ASN A 118 -14.72 -7.04 -3.87
C ASN A 118 -15.88 -7.39 -2.95
N ILE A 119 -15.77 -7.01 -1.68
CA ILE A 119 -16.85 -7.08 -0.70
C ILE A 119 -17.95 -6.10 -1.17
N LYS A 120 -19.05 -6.63 -1.70
CA LYS A 120 -20.33 -5.92 -1.76
C LYS A 120 -21.20 -6.61 -0.71
N ASP A 121 -21.62 -5.86 0.31
CA ASP A 121 -22.32 -6.40 1.49
C ASP A 121 -23.55 -7.25 1.09
N PRO A 122 -23.88 -8.35 1.83
CA PRO A 122 -24.15 -8.27 3.26
C PRO A 122 -23.43 -9.34 4.08
N PHE A 123 -22.45 -8.97 4.91
CA PHE A 123 -21.93 -9.77 6.02
C PHE A 123 -22.98 -10.11 7.08
N ARG A 124 -24.25 -9.74 6.83
CA ARG A 124 -25.35 -9.95 7.74
C ARG A 124 -25.51 -11.44 7.99
N ASP A 125 -25.56 -11.78 9.27
CA ASP A 125 -25.68 -13.16 9.75
C ASP A 125 -24.49 -14.08 9.40
N GLU A 126 -23.39 -13.55 8.88
CA GLU A 126 -22.17 -14.30 8.56
C GLU A 126 -21.21 -14.39 9.77
N VAL A 127 -20.44 -15.48 9.84
CA VAL A 127 -19.24 -15.59 10.65
C VAL A 127 -18.05 -15.09 9.82
N VAL A 128 -17.49 -13.95 10.21
CA VAL A 128 -16.40 -13.29 9.49
C VAL A 128 -15.10 -13.43 10.24
N VAL A 129 -14.06 -13.93 9.56
CA VAL A 129 -12.68 -13.99 10.09
C VAL A 129 -11.83 -12.94 9.39
N VAL A 130 -11.27 -12.01 10.16
CA VAL A 130 -10.31 -11.01 9.67
C VAL A 130 -8.89 -11.46 10.04
N LEU A 131 -8.07 -11.69 9.02
CA LEU A 131 -6.70 -12.18 9.17
C LEU A 131 -5.70 -11.10 9.58
N CYS A 132 -6.00 -10.40 10.67
CA CYS A 132 -5.14 -9.41 11.33
C CYS A 132 -5.86 -8.88 12.58
N CYS A 133 -5.14 -8.57 13.65
CA CYS A 133 -5.64 -7.79 14.79
C CYS A 133 -4.89 -6.45 14.96
N GLY A 134 -4.28 -5.94 13.88
CA GLY A 134 -3.71 -4.59 13.80
C GLY A 134 -4.77 -3.54 13.43
N GLU A 135 -4.36 -2.29 13.23
CA GLU A 135 -5.24 -1.12 13.04
C GLU A 135 -6.37 -1.37 12.03
N SER A 136 -6.06 -1.78 10.79
CA SER A 136 -7.11 -2.05 9.79
C SER A 136 -8.04 -3.19 10.18
N GLY A 137 -7.54 -4.23 10.87
CA GLY A 137 -8.38 -5.33 11.33
C GLY A 137 -9.37 -4.88 12.41
N LEU A 138 -8.92 -3.99 13.31
CA LEU A 138 -9.76 -3.39 14.34
C LEU A 138 -10.84 -2.49 13.75
N ASP A 139 -10.50 -1.63 12.78
CA ASP A 139 -11.48 -0.77 12.12
C ASP A 139 -12.55 -1.60 11.39
N ILE A 140 -12.13 -2.61 10.63
CA ILE A 140 -13.05 -3.54 9.96
C ILE A 140 -13.95 -4.25 10.99
N ALA A 141 -13.38 -4.73 12.10
CA ALA A 141 -14.17 -5.40 13.12
C ALA A 141 -15.19 -4.46 13.79
N ILE A 142 -14.86 -3.17 13.95
CA ILE A 142 -15.80 -2.15 14.43
C ILE A 142 -16.93 -1.93 13.42
N GLU A 143 -16.65 -1.94 12.11
CA GLU A 143 -17.69 -1.77 11.10
C GLU A 143 -18.62 -3.00 11.00
N LEU A 144 -18.07 -4.20 11.21
CA LEU A 144 -18.82 -5.46 11.16
C LEU A 144 -19.65 -5.74 12.41
N ARG A 145 -19.32 -5.13 13.56
CA ARG A 145 -20.01 -5.37 14.83
C ARG A 145 -21.50 -5.04 14.71
N GLY A 146 -22.36 -5.91 15.23
CA GLY A 146 -23.82 -5.75 15.11
C GLY A 146 -24.40 -5.88 13.70
N VAL A 147 -23.58 -6.11 12.67
CA VAL A 147 -24.03 -6.50 11.32
C VAL A 147 -23.79 -8.00 11.11
N ALA A 148 -22.55 -8.45 11.34
CA ALA A 148 -22.17 -9.85 11.28
C ALA A 148 -22.69 -10.64 12.49
N LYS A 149 -22.81 -11.97 12.32
CA LYS A 149 -23.19 -12.87 13.41
C LYS A 149 -22.07 -12.99 14.44
N GLU A 150 -20.84 -13.18 13.97
CA GLU A 150 -19.63 -13.21 14.78
C GLU A 150 -18.46 -12.62 14.00
N VAL A 151 -17.58 -11.90 14.69
CA VAL A 151 -16.35 -11.36 14.11
C VAL A 151 -15.15 -11.95 14.86
N HIS A 152 -14.22 -12.55 14.11
CA HIS A 152 -13.02 -13.16 14.65
C HIS A 152 -11.79 -12.49 14.07
N LEU A 153 -11.00 -11.84 14.92
CA LEU A 153 -9.66 -11.35 14.57
C LEU A 153 -8.64 -12.47 14.77
N THR A 154 -7.57 -12.48 13.98
CA THR A 154 -6.47 -13.44 14.20
C THR A 154 -5.18 -12.73 14.58
N ALA A 155 -4.52 -13.21 15.65
CA ALA A 155 -3.19 -12.76 16.03
C ALA A 155 -2.11 -13.32 15.09
N LYS A 156 -0.96 -12.65 14.99
CA LYS A 156 0.21 -13.11 14.23
C LYS A 156 1.10 -14.08 15.00
N SER A 157 1.02 -14.05 16.33
CA SER A 157 1.78 -14.94 17.22
C SER A 157 0.94 -15.37 18.42
N VAL A 158 1.35 -16.46 19.07
CA VAL A 158 0.72 -16.94 20.32
C VAL A 158 0.84 -15.90 21.43
N GLU A 159 1.96 -15.17 21.46
CA GLU A 159 2.17 -14.07 22.42
C GLU A 159 1.15 -12.94 22.21
N GLU A 160 0.89 -12.53 20.97
CA GLU A 160 -0.11 -11.51 20.66
C GLU A 160 -1.55 -11.98 20.96
N ALA A 161 -1.82 -13.28 20.82
CA ALA A 161 -3.11 -13.87 21.20
C ALA A 161 -3.31 -13.92 22.73
N THR A 162 -2.24 -14.18 23.48
CA THR A 162 -2.30 -14.36 24.95
C THR A 162 -2.23 -13.03 25.69
N THR A 163 -1.41 -12.10 25.19
CA THR A 163 -1.18 -10.78 25.77
C THR A 163 -1.38 -9.72 24.68
N PRO A 164 -2.64 -9.46 24.27
CA PRO A 164 -2.93 -8.51 23.20
C PRO A 164 -2.57 -7.08 23.61
N ALA A 165 -2.20 -6.26 22.62
CA ALA A 165 -1.95 -4.83 22.83
C ALA A 165 -3.14 -4.13 23.51
N PRO A 166 -2.94 -3.04 24.27
CA PRO A 166 -4.02 -2.37 25.02
C PRO A 166 -5.24 -2.00 24.18
N MET A 167 -5.03 -1.58 22.92
CA MET A 167 -6.12 -1.24 22.00
C MET A 167 -6.99 -2.45 21.66
N VAL A 168 -6.37 -3.60 21.41
CA VAL A 168 -7.07 -4.87 21.14
C VAL A 168 -7.78 -5.36 22.41
N SER A 169 -7.09 -5.33 23.55
CA SER A 169 -7.68 -5.70 24.85
C SER A 169 -8.92 -4.88 25.17
N ASN A 170 -8.85 -3.56 24.96
CA ASN A 170 -9.99 -2.67 25.18
C ASN A 170 -11.14 -2.96 24.21
N MET A 171 -10.86 -3.26 22.94
CA MET A 171 -11.89 -3.66 21.98
C MET A 171 -12.64 -4.91 22.44
N LEU A 172 -11.90 -5.98 22.78
CA LEU A 172 -12.48 -7.25 23.22
C LEU A 172 -13.30 -7.10 24.51
N ALA A 173 -12.86 -6.23 25.43
CA ALA A 173 -13.58 -5.97 26.68
C ALA A 173 -14.93 -5.27 26.47
N ASN A 174 -15.06 -4.47 25.41
CA ASN A 174 -16.25 -3.66 25.15
C ASN A 174 -17.21 -4.31 24.12
N HIS A 175 -16.78 -5.35 23.40
CA HIS A 175 -17.54 -5.96 22.31
C HIS A 175 -17.51 -7.49 22.40
N ALA A 176 -18.58 -8.06 22.94
CA ALA A 176 -18.70 -9.51 23.18
C ALA A 176 -18.85 -10.34 21.89
N ASP A 177 -19.22 -9.70 20.79
CA ASP A 177 -19.35 -10.26 19.43
C ASP A 177 -18.02 -10.32 18.66
N ILE A 178 -16.96 -9.74 19.22
CA ILE A 178 -15.61 -9.77 18.65
C ILE A 178 -14.73 -10.71 19.48
N ARG A 179 -14.05 -11.64 18.81
CA ARG A 179 -13.13 -12.59 19.43
C ARG A 179 -11.75 -12.50 18.81
N LEU A 180 -10.72 -12.77 19.62
CA LEU A 180 -9.35 -12.91 19.15
C LEU A 180 -8.98 -14.40 19.11
N LEU A 181 -8.57 -14.86 17.93
CA LEU A 181 -8.08 -16.19 17.69
C LEU A 181 -6.55 -16.21 17.68
N PRO A 182 -5.92 -17.35 18.06
CA PRO A 182 -4.49 -17.57 17.85
C PRO A 182 -4.12 -17.53 16.35
N PRO A 183 -2.81 -17.61 16.04
CA PRO A 183 -2.36 -17.63 14.66
C PRO A 183 -3.04 -18.73 13.84
N VAL A 184 -3.43 -18.37 12.62
CA VAL A 184 -3.99 -19.34 11.68
C VAL A 184 -2.89 -20.29 11.23
N HIS A 185 -3.12 -21.57 11.44
CA HIS A 185 -2.30 -22.66 10.92
C HIS A 185 -2.71 -23.02 9.49
N ARG A 186 -4.02 -23.07 9.20
CA ARG A 186 -4.55 -23.47 7.89
C ARG A 186 -5.94 -22.89 7.65
N LEU A 187 -6.20 -22.53 6.39
CA LEU A 187 -7.54 -22.28 5.85
C LEU A 187 -7.94 -23.47 4.99
N CYS A 188 -9.09 -24.06 5.26
CA CYS A 188 -9.64 -25.19 4.53
C CYS A 188 -10.63 -24.70 3.46
N GLU A 189 -10.81 -25.50 2.41
CA GLU A 189 -11.75 -25.18 1.31
C GLU A 189 -13.22 -25.16 1.74
N ASP A 190 -13.54 -25.83 2.84
CA ASP A 190 -14.89 -25.88 3.43
C ASP A 190 -15.22 -24.67 4.32
N GLY A 191 -14.36 -23.64 4.35
CA GLY A 191 -14.51 -22.47 5.20
C GLY A 191 -13.93 -22.63 6.62
N THR A 192 -13.38 -23.80 6.96
CA THR A 192 -12.77 -24.01 8.29
C THR A 192 -11.44 -23.27 8.41
N VAL A 193 -11.32 -22.43 9.44
CA VAL A 193 -10.07 -21.81 9.90
C VAL A 193 -9.52 -22.62 11.06
N LEU A 194 -8.34 -23.21 10.87
CA LEU A 194 -7.62 -23.96 11.91
C LEU A 194 -6.52 -23.09 12.50
N CYS A 195 -6.51 -22.94 13.82
CA CYS A 195 -5.52 -22.17 14.56
C CYS A 195 -4.36 -23.06 15.03
N THR A 196 -3.25 -22.44 15.42
CA THR A 196 -2.04 -23.16 15.88
C THR A 196 -2.24 -23.91 17.20
N ASP A 197 -3.23 -23.54 18.01
CA ASP A 197 -3.60 -24.24 19.25
C ASP A 197 -4.60 -25.38 19.02
N SER A 198 -4.87 -25.74 17.75
CA SER A 198 -5.89 -26.70 17.33
C SER A 198 -7.34 -26.25 17.50
N SER A 199 -7.59 -25.02 17.95
CA SER A 199 -8.93 -24.42 17.87
C SER A 199 -9.36 -24.23 16.41
N ARG A 200 -10.67 -24.18 16.18
CA ARG A 200 -11.24 -24.06 14.84
C ARG A 200 -12.50 -23.21 14.83
N VAL A 201 -12.68 -22.47 13.75
CA VAL A 201 -13.90 -21.69 13.44
C VAL A 201 -14.30 -21.99 12.01
N VAL A 202 -15.59 -22.21 11.77
CA VAL A 202 -16.14 -22.29 10.40
C VAL A 202 -16.57 -20.87 10.02
N ALA A 203 -15.93 -20.30 9.02
CA ALA A 203 -16.17 -18.94 8.57
C ALA A 203 -16.93 -18.96 7.24
N ASP A 204 -17.90 -18.07 7.12
CA ASP A 204 -18.59 -17.80 5.84
C ASP A 204 -17.69 -16.91 4.97
N THR A 205 -17.01 -15.94 5.58
CA THR A 205 -16.09 -15.01 4.90
C THR A 205 -14.76 -14.85 5.62
N VAL A 206 -13.67 -14.80 4.86
CA VAL A 206 -12.31 -14.49 5.35
C VAL A 206 -11.80 -13.20 4.70
N ILE A 207 -11.46 -12.20 5.53
CA ILE A 207 -10.92 -10.90 5.09
C ILE A 207 -9.41 -10.88 5.31
N TYR A 208 -8.65 -10.61 4.23
CA TYR A 208 -7.19 -10.53 4.27
C TYR A 208 -6.69 -9.16 4.74
N GLY A 209 -6.51 -8.99 6.05
CA GLY A 209 -5.90 -7.82 6.68
C GLY A 209 -4.36 -7.85 6.70
N THR A 210 -3.73 -8.56 5.77
CA THR A 210 -2.31 -8.96 5.86
C THR A 210 -1.32 -7.86 5.44
N GLY A 211 -1.72 -6.59 5.41
CA GLY A 211 -0.85 -5.45 5.08
C GLY A 211 -0.48 -5.37 3.59
N TYR A 212 0.53 -4.56 3.27
CA TYR A 212 0.89 -4.18 1.90
C TYR A 212 2.39 -4.41 1.62
N THR A 213 2.75 -4.49 0.33
CA THR A 213 4.13 -4.55 -0.14
C THR A 213 4.59 -3.23 -0.73
N TYR A 214 5.86 -2.89 -0.49
CA TYR A 214 6.53 -1.75 -1.11
C TYR A 214 6.97 -2.12 -2.53
N SER A 215 6.70 -1.24 -3.48
CA SER A 215 7.07 -1.48 -4.87
C SER A 215 7.42 -0.17 -5.57
N PHE A 216 8.57 -0.19 -6.24
CA PHE A 216 9.08 0.93 -7.04
C PHE A 216 9.44 0.44 -8.45
N PRO A 217 8.46 -0.10 -9.21
CA PRO A 217 8.73 -0.80 -10.47
C PRO A 217 9.32 0.13 -11.54
N PHE A 218 9.11 1.43 -11.42
CA PHE A 218 9.67 2.47 -12.28
C PHE A 218 11.10 2.84 -11.91
N LEU A 219 11.57 2.59 -10.69
CA LEU A 219 12.87 3.09 -10.23
C LEU A 219 13.98 2.09 -10.56
N ASN A 220 14.86 2.46 -11.50
CA ASN A 220 16.07 1.71 -11.81
C ASN A 220 17.30 2.47 -11.32
N THR A 221 17.86 2.00 -10.20
CA THR A 221 19.04 2.60 -9.56
C THR A 221 20.37 2.01 -10.06
N GLY A 222 20.37 1.11 -11.05
CA GLY A 222 21.61 0.48 -11.52
C GLY A 222 22.34 -0.35 -10.45
N GLY A 223 21.62 -0.84 -9.44
CA GLY A 223 22.15 -1.69 -8.37
C GLY A 223 22.80 -0.96 -7.19
N CYS A 224 22.73 0.37 -7.11
CA CYS A 224 23.24 1.11 -5.95
C CYS A 224 22.31 1.07 -4.72
N TRP A 225 21.13 0.48 -4.87
CA TRP A 225 20.34 -0.05 -3.77
C TRP A 225 20.39 -1.58 -3.86
N PRO A 226 20.47 -2.32 -2.74
CA PRO A 226 20.11 -3.73 -2.80
C PRO A 226 18.72 -3.75 -3.43
N SER A 227 18.59 -4.36 -4.60
CA SER A 227 17.30 -4.90 -4.98
C SER A 227 16.93 -5.76 -3.80
N SER A 228 15.97 -5.34 -2.99
CA SER A 228 15.52 -6.16 -1.88
C SER A 228 14.55 -7.16 -2.48
N PRO A 229 14.92 -8.44 -2.70
CA PRO A 229 13.97 -9.50 -2.46
C PRO A 229 13.90 -9.62 -0.93
N HIS A 230 13.18 -8.73 -0.26
CA HIS A 230 12.58 -9.13 1.01
C HIS A 230 11.34 -9.99 0.72
N SER A 231 11.47 -10.95 -0.20
CA SER A 231 10.86 -12.25 -0.04
C SER A 231 11.56 -12.90 1.14
N ALA A 232 11.04 -12.68 2.35
CA ALA A 232 11.31 -13.59 3.45
C ALA A 232 10.87 -14.98 2.96
N HIS A 233 11.84 -15.82 2.67
CA HIS A 233 11.63 -17.23 2.37
C HIS A 233 10.89 -17.88 3.52
N SER A 234 9.75 -18.52 3.24
CA SER A 234 9.22 -19.66 4.00
C SER A 234 8.16 -20.38 3.16
N ALA A 235 8.58 -21.50 2.56
CA ALA A 235 8.04 -22.83 2.81
C ALA A 235 6.55 -23.17 2.48
N HIS A 236 6.37 -23.80 1.30
CA HIS A 236 5.49 -24.95 0.93
C HIS A 236 3.95 -24.78 1.02
N THR A 237 3.02 -25.60 0.46
CA THR A 237 2.95 -27.00 -0.03
C THR A 237 1.83 -27.09 -1.09
N ARG A 238 1.92 -28.02 -2.07
CA ARG A 238 0.80 -28.41 -2.95
C ARG A 238 -0.23 -29.24 -2.19
N VAL A 239 -1.51 -29.02 -2.49
CA VAL A 239 -2.68 -29.83 -2.05
C VAL A 239 -2.37 -31.32 -2.08
#